data_AF-A0A0D8BEH2-F1
#
_entry.id   AF-A0A0D8BEH2-F1
#
_cell.length_a   1.000
_cell.length_b   1.000
_cell.length_c   1.000
_cell.angle_alpha   90.00
_cell.angle_beta   90.00
_cell.angle_gamma   90.00
#
_symmetry.space_group_name_H-M   'P 1'
#
loop_
_entity.id
_entity.type
_entity.pdbx_description
1 polymer ?
#
loop_
_entity_poly.entity_id
_entity_poly.type
_entity_poly.pdbx_seq_one_letter_code
_entity_poly.pdbx_strand_id
1 'polypeptide(L)' 'MSTPETGPPPYPPLRSPVTAEELLAARGTSPIRSLDDLAADTFDSDEELDEFLAFAYAERRRDVA' A
#
# COMPACT_ATOMS: atom_id res chain seq x y z
N MET A 1 -46.24 20.55 11.18
CA MET A 1 -44.98 20.29 11.92
C MET A 1 -44.06 19.51 11.01
N SER A 2 -43.15 20.18 10.30
CA SER A 2 -42.21 19.53 9.38
C SER A 2 -41.03 18.98 10.19
N THR A 3 -40.82 17.67 10.12
CA THR A 3 -39.59 17.04 10.62
C THR A 3 -38.39 17.58 9.83
N PRO A 4 -37.29 18.02 10.46
CA PRO A 4 -36.11 18.38 9.72
C PRO A 4 -35.55 17.12 9.05
N GLU A 5 -35.55 17.13 7.73
CA GLU A 5 -34.89 16.16 6.87
C GLU A 5 -33.40 16.18 7.23
N THR A 6 -32.95 15.16 7.97
CA THR A 6 -31.55 15.02 8.34
C THR A 6 -30.81 14.54 7.10
N GLY A 7 -30.26 15.49 6.34
CA GLY A 7 -29.40 15.19 5.20
C GLY A 7 -28.21 14.32 5.62
N PRO A 8 -27.66 13.51 4.70
CA PRO A 8 -26.52 12.66 5.00
C PRO A 8 -25.34 13.51 5.52
N PRO A 9 -24.57 13.02 6.51
CA PRO A 9 -23.50 13.79 7.12
C PRO A 9 -22.46 14.24 6.06
N PRO A 10 -21.89 15.44 6.19
CA PRO A 10 -20.99 16.04 5.19
C PRO A 10 -19.62 15.35 5.06
N TYR A 11 -19.38 14.28 5.82
CA TYR A 11 -18.14 13.51 5.79
C TYR A 11 -18.46 12.03 5.59
N PRO A 12 -17.69 11.31 4.75
CA PRO A 12 -17.76 9.86 4.75
C PRO A 12 -17.49 9.38 6.18
N PRO A 13 -18.18 8.32 6.65
CA PRO A 13 -17.90 7.77 7.96
C PRO A 13 -16.40 7.49 8.03
N LEU A 14 -15.75 7.95 9.11
CA LEU A 14 -14.38 7.57 9.42
C LEU A 14 -14.34 6.05 9.35
N ARG A 15 -13.70 5.50 8.31
CA ARG A 15 -13.47 4.06 8.24
C ARG A 15 -12.69 3.74 9.51
N SER A 16 -13.21 2.82 10.33
CA SER A 16 -12.49 2.32 11.48
C SER A 16 -11.06 2.00 11.03
N PRO A 17 -10.02 2.46 11.75
CA PRO A 17 -8.65 2.19 11.35
C PRO A 17 -8.46 0.68 11.30
N VAL A 18 -8.29 0.15 10.08
CA VAL A 18 -8.07 -1.28 9.85
C VAL A 18 -6.70 -1.62 10.43
N THR A 19 -6.61 -2.65 11.26
CA THR A 19 -5.33 -3.03 11.85
C THR A 19 -4.42 -3.68 10.82
N ALA A 20 -3.11 -3.74 11.11
CA ALA A 20 -2.18 -4.44 10.24
C ALA A 20 -2.56 -5.92 10.08
N GLU A 21 -3.04 -6.56 11.15
CA GLU A 21 -3.50 -7.94 11.16
C GLU A 21 -4.72 -8.14 10.25
N GLU A 22 -5.68 -7.21 10.28
CA GLU A 22 -6.84 -7.24 9.39
C GLU A 22 -6.44 -7.06 7.92
N LEU A 23 -5.47 -6.18 7.63
CA LEU A 23 -4.93 -6.01 6.27
C LEU A 23 -4.20 -7.26 5.78
N LEU A 24 -3.39 -7.88 6.63
CA LEU A 24 -2.66 -9.12 6.32
C LEU A 24 -3.65 -10.27 6.06
N ALA A 25 -4.66 -10.43 6.91
CA ALA A 25 -5.72 -11.42 6.72
C ALA A 25 -6.49 -11.20 5.42
N ALA A 26 -6.83 -9.94 5.09
CA ALA A 26 -7.52 -9.60 3.85
C ALA A 26 -6.67 -9.83 2.59
N ARG A 27 -5.33 -9.76 2.70
CA ARG A 27 -4.39 -10.06 1.60
C ARG A 27 -3.95 -11.52 1.57
N GLY A 28 -4.27 -12.31 2.60
CA GLY A 28 -3.81 -13.69 2.74
C GLY A 28 -2.29 -13.79 2.93
N THR A 29 -1.65 -12.77 3.50
CA THR A 29 -0.20 -12.71 3.68
C THR A 29 0.19 -12.74 5.15
N SER A 30 1.47 -12.98 5.42
CA SER A 30 2.05 -12.97 6.76
C SER A 30 3.17 -11.93 6.86
N PRO A 31 3.48 -11.42 8.07
CA PRO A 31 4.63 -10.55 8.27
C PRO A 31 5.94 -11.26 7.88
N ILE A 32 6.83 -10.52 7.22
CA ILE A 32 8.19 -10.94 6.89
C ILE A 32 9.01 -11.02 8.18
N ARG A 33 9.65 -12.16 8.46
CA ARG A 33 10.44 -12.38 9.69
C ARG A 33 11.95 -12.42 9.44
N SER A 34 12.36 -12.63 8.20
CA SER A 34 13.77 -12.66 7.79
C SER A 34 13.95 -12.14 6.36
N LEU A 35 15.21 -11.99 5.95
CA LEU A 35 15.52 -11.71 4.54
C LEU A 35 15.19 -12.89 3.63
N ASP A 36 15.28 -14.12 4.16
CA ASP A 36 14.93 -15.33 3.39
C ASP A 36 13.44 -15.33 3.03
N ASP A 37 12.56 -14.80 3.89
CA ASP A 37 11.13 -14.65 3.62
C ASP A 37 10.85 -13.63 2.49
N LEU A 38 11.81 -12.73 2.19
CA LEU A 38 11.70 -11.74 1.12
C LEU A 38 12.31 -12.23 -0.21
N ALA A 39 13.09 -13.31 -0.18
CA ALA A 39 13.71 -13.86 -1.38
C ALA A 39 12.63 -14.46 -2.30
N ALA A 40 12.51 -13.92 -3.50
CA ALA A 40 11.59 -14.38 -4.52
C ALA A 40 12.19 -14.20 -5.90
N ASP A 41 11.88 -15.13 -6.81
CA ASP A 41 12.21 -15.03 -8.23
C ASP A 41 11.30 -13.98 -8.89
N THR A 42 11.64 -12.72 -8.66
CA THR A 42 10.75 -11.57 -8.94
C THR A 42 10.99 -10.98 -10.32
N PHE A 43 12.23 -11.05 -10.81
CA PHE A 43 12.64 -10.49 -12.09
C PHE A 43 13.04 -11.63 -13.02
N ASP A 44 12.56 -11.60 -14.25
CA ASP A 44 12.84 -12.63 -15.25
C ASP A 44 14.27 -12.48 -15.83
N SER A 45 14.92 -11.33 -15.61
CA SER A 45 16.29 -11.06 -16.08
C SER A 45 16.99 -9.94 -15.30
N ASP A 46 18.33 -9.94 -15.36
CA ASP A 46 19.16 -8.86 -14.79
C ASP A 46 18.86 -7.49 -15.45
N GLU A 47 18.51 -7.47 -16.74
CA GLU A 47 18.16 -6.23 -17.46
C GLU A 47 16.86 -5.61 -16.91
N GLU A 48 15.87 -6.43 -16.56
CA GLU A 48 14.63 -5.96 -15.93
C GLU A 48 14.91 -5.37 -14.53
N LEU A 49 15.78 -6.02 -13.76
CA LEU A 49 16.23 -5.51 -12.46
C LEU A 49 16.93 -4.15 -12.63
N ASP A 50 17.82 -4.01 -13.61
CA ASP A 50 18.52 -2.76 -13.89
C ASP A 50 17.56 -1.62 -14.30
N GLU A 51 16.56 -1.92 -15.12
CA GLU A 51 15.51 -0.95 -15.49
C GLU A 51 14.73 -0.48 -14.25
N PHE A 52 14.31 -1.41 -13.40
CA PHE A 52 13.59 -1.09 -12.16
C PHE A 52 14.44 -0.20 -11.23
N LEU A 53 15.73 -0.52 -11.07
CA LEU A 53 16.64 0.27 -10.26
C LEU A 53 16.82 1.68 -10.82
N ALA A 54 17.00 1.82 -12.14
CA ALA A 54 17.12 3.12 -12.79
C ALA A 54 15.86 3.99 -12.56
N PHE A 55 14.68 3.39 -12.69
CA PHE A 55 13.41 4.05 -12.38
C PHE A 55 13.33 4.50 -10.90
N ALA A 56 13.60 3.61 -9.96
CA ALA A 56 13.52 3.90 -8.53
C ALA A 56 14.49 5.00 -8.10
N TYR A 57 15.72 5.00 -8.64
CA TYR A 57 16.70 6.06 -8.39
C TYR A 57 16.25 7.42 -8.96
N ALA A 58 15.67 7.42 -10.16
CA ALA A 58 15.14 8.64 -10.77
C ALA A 58 14.00 9.24 -9.93
N GLU A 59 13.03 8.43 -9.49
CA GLU A 59 11.94 8.87 -8.61
C GLU A 59 12.45 9.42 -7.28
N ARG A 60 13.32 8.69 -6.58
CA ARG A 60 13.88 9.16 -5.30
C ARG A 60 14.61 10.50 -5.44
N ARG A 61 15.27 10.74 -6.57
CA ARG A 61 15.99 11.99 -6.83
C ARG A 61 15.06 13.14 -7.18
N ARG A 62 13.85 12.88 -7.69
CA ARG A 62 12.82 13.91 -7.96
C ARG A 62 12.33 14.55 -6.66
N ASP A 63 12.21 13.78 -5.58
CA ASP A 63 11.76 14.29 -4.27
C ASP A 63 12.83 15.12 -3.53
N VAL A 64 14.09 15.05 -3.96
CA VAL A 64 15.24 15.73 -3.32
C VAL A 64 15.61 17.04 -4.04
N ALA A 65 15.00 17.33 -5.20
CA ALA A 65 15.31 18.47 -6.05
C ALA A 65 14.36 19.67 -5.85
#